data_AF-A0A1Z9X289-F1
#
_entry.id   AF-A0A1Z9X289-F1
#
_cell.length_a   1.000
_cell.length_b   1.000
_cell.length_c   1.000
_cell.angle_alpha   90.00
_cell.angle_beta   90.00
_cell.angle_gamma   90.00
#
_symmetry.space_group_name_H-M   'P 1'
#
loop_
_entity.id
_entity.type
_entity.pdbx_description
1 polymer ?
#
loop_
_entity_poly.entity_id
_entity_poly.type
_entity_poly.pdbx_seq_one_letter_code
_entity_poly.pdbx_strand_id
1 'polypeptide(L)'
;MVTFVERLQQIKTLDDVEVQMHRAKAYVMRLKRSAKAAETLQEKLDIGQQIKEAERVLRNMRRSVFDIEDAIMQGLPATSLVKC
;
A
#
# COMPACT_ATOMS: atom_id res chain seq x y z
N MET A 1 -10.59 -1.26 -0.63
CA MET A 1 -9.16 -1.37 -0.99
C MET A 1 -8.42 -0.28 -0.25
N VAL A 2 -7.34 -0.58 0.47
CA VAL A 2 -6.59 0.45 1.19
C VAL A 2 -5.74 1.26 0.21
N THR A 3 -5.98 2.56 0.17
CA THR A 3 -5.29 3.55 -0.66
C THR A 3 -3.92 3.91 -0.07
N PHE A 4 -3.14 4.67 -0.83
CA PHE A 4 -1.86 5.20 -0.35
C PHE A 4 -2.05 6.15 0.85
N VAL A 5 -3.03 7.06 0.79
CA VAL A 5 -3.32 8.01 1.87
C VAL A 5 -3.75 7.30 3.15
N GLU A 6 -4.63 6.30 3.06
CA GLU A 6 -5.06 5.51 4.22
C GLU A 6 -3.90 4.71 4.86
N ARG A 7 -2.89 4.32 4.08
CA ARG A 7 -1.65 3.74 4.63
C ARG A 7 -0.85 4.77 5.40
N LEU A 8 -0.65 5.97 4.84
CA LEU A 8 0.10 7.07 5.48
C LEU A 8 -0.55 7.49 6.81
N GLN A 9 -1.88 7.52 6.89
CA GLN A 9 -2.61 7.81 8.12
C GLN A 9 -2.33 6.82 9.25
N GLN A 10 -1.90 5.59 8.93
CA GLN A 10 -1.57 4.56 9.90
C GLN A 10 -0.08 4.55 10.28
N ILE A 11 0.74 5.41 9.70
CA ILE A 11 2.18 5.52 10.00
C ILE A 11 2.39 6.66 10.99
N LYS A 12 2.76 6.32 12.22
CA LYS A 12 3.07 7.28 13.28
C LYS A 12 4.54 7.22 13.70
N THR A 13 5.17 6.05 13.55
CA THR A 13 6.56 5.80 13.88
C THR A 13 7.31 5.22 12.68
N LEU A 14 8.65 5.16 12.77
CA LEU A 14 9.48 4.50 11.75
C LEU A 14 9.14 3.00 11.64
N ASP A 15 8.87 2.31 12.75
CA ASP A 15 8.44 0.91 12.74
C ASP A 15 7.12 0.71 11.98
N ASP A 16 6.20 1.68 12.04
CA ASP A 16 4.96 1.60 11.29
C ASP A 16 5.20 1.63 9.77
N VAL A 17 6.28 2.26 9.29
CA VAL A 17 6.64 2.28 7.86
C VAL A 17 6.89 0.85 7.36
N GLU A 18 7.73 0.10 8.07
CA GLU A 18 8.02 -1.29 7.75
C GLU A 18 6.77 -2.17 7.85
N VAL A 19 5.99 -2.00 8.92
CA VAL A 19 4.74 -2.74 9.13
C VAL A 19 3.76 -2.50 7.98
N GLN A 20 3.56 -1.25 7.58
CA GLN A 20 2.62 -0.90 6.51
C GLN A 20 3.15 -1.37 5.14
N MET A 21 4.46 -1.34 4.91
CA MET A 21 5.09 -1.90 3.71
C MET A 21 4.85 -3.42 3.62
N HIS A 22 5.05 -4.14 4.73
CA HIS A 22 4.79 -5.57 4.81
C HIS A 22 3.32 -5.88 4.53
N ARG A 23 2.40 -5.14 5.17
CA ARG A 23 0.95 -5.29 4.97
C ARG A 23 0.53 -5.01 3.52
N ALA A 24 1.09 -3.99 2.87
CA ALA A 24 0.82 -3.70 1.46
C ALA A 24 1.28 -4.84 0.55
N LYS A 25 2.49 -5.38 0.78
CA LYS A 25 3.01 -6.54 0.05
C LYS A 25 2.15 -7.79 0.28
N ALA A 26 1.79 -8.08 1.53
CA ALA A 26 0.97 -9.23 1.88
C ALA A 26 -0.41 -9.16 1.20
N TYR A 27 -1.01 -7.97 1.13
CA TYR A 27 -2.29 -7.77 0.45
C TYR A 27 -2.20 -8.07 -1.05
N VAL A 28 -1.18 -7.56 -1.75
CA VAL A 28 -0.94 -7.88 -3.17
C VAL A 28 -0.78 -9.39 -3.37
N MET A 29 0.01 -10.06 -2.52
CA MET A 29 0.23 -11.50 -2.63
C MET A 29 -1.04 -12.30 -2.39
N ARG A 30 -1.89 -11.87 -1.45
CA ARG A 30 -3.20 -12.49 -1.21
C ARG A 30 -4.09 -12.37 -2.44
N LEU A 31 -4.19 -11.19 -3.05
CA LEU A 31 -4.99 -11.00 -4.26
C LEU A 31 -4.48 -11.86 -5.44
N LYS A 32 -3.15 -11.97 -5.61
CA LYS A 32 -2.57 -12.87 -6.63
C LYS A 32 -2.95 -14.34 -6.40
N ARG A 33 -2.99 -14.79 -5.14
CA ARG A 33 -3.48 -16.14 -4.80
C ARG A 33 -4.97 -16.29 -5.09
N SER A 34 -5.79 -15.29 -4.73
CA SER A 34 -7.22 -15.28 -5.04
C SER A 34 -7.49 -15.31 -6.54
N ALA A 35 -6.75 -14.55 -7.35
CA ALA A 35 -6.90 -14.57 -8.81
C ALA A 35 -6.52 -15.91 -9.44
N LYS A 36 -5.61 -16.66 -8.81
CA LYS A 36 -5.25 -18.03 -9.24
C LYS A 36 -6.34 -19.04 -8.87
N ALA A 37 -7.05 -18.81 -7.78
CA ALA A 37 -8.12 -19.67 -7.28
C ALA A 37 -9.51 -19.32 -7.83
N ALA A 38 -9.65 -18.21 -8.57
CA ALA A 38 -10.91 -17.78 -9.17
C ALA A 38 -11.43 -18.83 -10.16
N GLU A 39 -12.72 -19.15 -10.06
CA GLU A 39 -13.37 -20.19 -10.86
C GLU A 39 -13.86 -19.63 -12.20
N THR A 40 -14.20 -18.33 -12.22
CA THR A 40 -14.72 -17.68 -13.42
C THR A 40 -13.73 -16.65 -13.99
N LEU A 41 -13.86 -16.42 -15.31
CA LEU A 41 -13.09 -15.36 -15.98
C LEU A 41 -13.42 -13.98 -15.40
N GLN A 42 -14.70 -13.72 -15.08
CA GLN A 42 -15.14 -12.44 -14.54
C GLN A 42 -14.49 -12.15 -13.18
N GLU A 43 -14.50 -13.12 -12.26
CA GLU A 43 -13.81 -12.98 -10.96
C GLU A 43 -12.31 -12.71 -11.14
N LYS A 44 -11.68 -13.39 -12.10
CA LYS A 44 -10.26 -13.19 -12.39
C LYS A 44 -9.98 -11.78 -12.92
N LEU A 45 -10.86 -11.21 -13.73
CA LEU A 45 -10.76 -9.83 -14.22
C LEU A 45 -10.96 -8.82 -13.07
N ASP A 46 -11.96 -9.03 -12.22
CA ASP A 46 -12.27 -8.16 -11.09
C ASP A 46 -11.12 -8.13 -10.07
N ILE A 47 -10.57 -9.30 -9.73
CA ILE A 47 -9.40 -9.41 -8.86
C ILE A 47 -8.17 -8.81 -9.57
N GLY A 48 -8.04 -9.00 -10.88
CA GLY A 48 -6.97 -8.41 -11.69
C GLY A 48 -6.90 -6.89 -11.58
N GLN A 49 -8.05 -6.20 -11.61
CA GLN A 49 -8.09 -4.76 -11.40
C GLN A 49 -7.67 -4.37 -9.97
N GLN A 50 -8.09 -5.13 -8.97
CA GLN A 50 -7.67 -4.91 -7.57
C GLN A 50 -6.17 -5.11 -7.36
N ILE A 51 -5.55 -6.08 -8.06
CA ILE A 51 -4.10 -6.31 -8.02
C ILE A 51 -3.36 -5.08 -8.54
N LYS A 52 -3.76 -4.54 -9.70
CA LYS A 52 -3.11 -3.36 -10.31
C LYS A 52 -3.12 -2.17 -9.35
N GLU A 53 -4.26 -1.91 -8.73
CA GLU A 53 -4.39 -0.81 -7.78
C GLU A 53 -3.58 -1.05 -6.50
N ALA A 54 -3.57 -2.28 -5.97
CA ALA A 54 -2.77 -2.64 -4.80
C ALA A 54 -1.26 -2.53 -5.08
N GLU A 55 -0.82 -2.93 -6.27
CA GLU A 55 0.58 -2.78 -6.72
C GLU A 55 0.95 -1.31 -6.88
N ARG A 56 0.02 -0.47 -7.38
CA ARG A 56 0.22 0.99 -7.44
C ARG A 56 0.46 1.57 -6.04
N VAL A 57 -0.34 1.17 -5.05
CA VAL A 57 -0.16 1.61 -3.65
C VAL A 57 1.19 1.16 -3.11
N LEU A 58 1.56 -0.12 -3.27
CA LEU A 58 2.86 -0.64 -2.83
C LEU A 58 4.03 0.09 -3.51
N ARG A 59 3.91 0.41 -4.80
CA ARG A 59 4.91 1.16 -5.55
C ARG A 59 5.06 2.59 -5.01
N ASN A 60 3.95 3.26 -4.70
CA ASN A 60 4.00 4.60 -4.12
C ASN A 60 4.66 4.58 -2.74
N MET A 61 4.32 3.60 -1.89
CA MET A 61 5.01 3.42 -0.61
C MET A 61 6.52 3.25 -0.78
N ARG A 62 6.98 2.42 -1.73
CA ARG A 62 8.41 2.20 -1.96
C ARG A 62 9.14 3.45 -2.46
N ARG A 63 8.47 4.25 -3.27
CA ARG A 63 9.05 5.48 -3.84
C ARG A 63 9.17 6.58 -2.80
N SER A 64 8.24 6.63 -1.85
CA SER A 64 8.18 7.68 -0.83
C SER A 64 8.74 7.23 0.52
N VAL A 65 9.37 6.06 0.63
CA VAL A 65 9.78 5.49 1.92
C VAL A 65 10.73 6.43 2.69
N PHE A 66 11.73 6.97 2.00
CA PHE A 66 12.66 7.93 2.59
C PHE A 66 11.98 9.25 2.95
N ASP A 67 11.11 9.76 2.07
CA ASP A 67 10.38 11.00 2.37
C ASP A 67 9.41 10.82 3.56
N ILE A 68 8.85 9.62 3.75
CA ILE A 68 8.00 9.27 4.90
C ILE A 68 8.86 9.25 6.17
N GLU A 69 10.00 8.57 6.14
CA GLU A 69 10.93 8.50 7.27
C GLU A 69 11.44 9.89 7.67
N ASP A 70 11.83 10.70 6.69
CA ASP A 70 12.27 12.09 6.88
C ASP A 70 11.18 12.95 7.54
N ALA A 71 9.93 12.84 7.07
CA ALA A 71 8.81 13.55 7.68
C ALA A 71 8.64 13.17 9.16
N ILE A 72 8.67 11.87 9.47
CA ILE A 72 8.53 11.37 10.85
C ILE A 72 9.68 11.87 11.73
N MET A 73 10.92 11.84 11.23
CA MET A 73 12.08 12.36 11.95
C MET A 73 12.01 13.86 12.21
N GLN A 74 11.37 14.62 11.32
CA GLN A 74 11.09 16.06 11.47
C GLN A 74 9.88 16.35 12.38
N GLY A 75 9.21 15.32 12.93
CA GLY A 75 8.00 15.47 13.73
C GLY A 75 6.75 15.79 12.91
N LEU A 76 6.81 15.61 11.60
CA LEU A 76 5.68 15.80 10.69
C LEU A 76 4.92 14.46 10.50
N PRO A 77 3.59 14.50 10.34
CA PRO A 77 2.84 13.30 10.00
C PRO A 77 3.20 12.82 8.59
N ALA A 78 3.19 11.50 8.37
CA ALA A 78 3.45 10.90 7.06
C ALA A 78 2.46 11.38 5.97
N THR A 79 1.27 11.85 6.35
CA THR A 79 0.30 12.44 5.43
C THR A 79 0.75 13.77 4.81
N SER A 80 1.76 14.44 5.37
CA SER A 80 2.32 15.70 4.83
C SER A 80 2.87 15.57 3.41
N LEU A 81 3.17 14.35 2.98
CA LEU A 81 3.67 14.02 1.64
C LEU A 81 2.64 14.20 0.53
N VAL A 82 1.37 14.16 0.87
CA VAL A 82 0.28 14.34 -0.09
C VAL A 82 -0.16 15.79 0.02
N LYS A 83 0.42 16.67 -0.81
CA LYS A 83 -0.11 18.03 -0.98
C LYS A 83 -1.52 17.93 -1.55
N CYS A 84 -2.48 18.60 -0.89
CA CYS A 84 -3.80 18.86 -1.44
C CYS A 84 -3.70 19.58 -2.79
#